data_AF-R9M0K2-F1
#
_entry.id   AF-R9M0K2-F1
#
_cell.length_a   1.000
_cell.length_b   1.000
_cell.length_c   1.000
_cell.angle_alpha   90.00
_cell.angle_beta   90.00
_cell.angle_gamma   90.00
#
_symmetry.space_group_name_H-M   'P 1'
#
loop_
_entity.id
_entity.type
_entity.pdbx_description
1 polymer ?
#
loop_
_entity_poly.entity_id
_entity_poly.type
_entity_poly.pdbx_seq_one_letter_code
_entity_poly.pdbx_strand_id
1 'polypeptide(L)' 'MLNGMLWIVRSGTQWRELPEAYGPWQSVYARFAKWRDDGTLETIFRALTADADMENLSLDSTCIKVHESANGGGKNGG' A
#
# COMPACT_ATOMS: atom_id res chain seq x y z
N MET A 1 4.50 -3.99 -10.92
CA MET A 1 3.14 -3.81 -10.33
C MET A 1 2.99 -4.46 -8.96
N LEU A 2 2.90 -5.79 -8.83
CA LEU A 2 2.75 -6.45 -7.51
C LEU A 2 3.96 -6.22 -6.60
N ASN A 3 5.18 -6.34 -7.13
CA ASN A 3 6.42 -6.02 -6.40
C ASN A 3 6.43 -4.59 -5.85
N GLY A 4 5.83 -3.62 -6.57
CA GLY A 4 5.71 -2.25 -6.10
C GLY A 4 4.70 -2.09 -4.96
N MET A 5 3.58 -2.83 -5.00
CA MET A 5 2.64 -2.88 -3.87
C MET A 5 3.29 -3.51 -2.64
N LEU A 6 3.99 -4.63 -2.80
CA LEU A 6 4.69 -5.30 -1.70
C LEU A 6 5.80 -4.43 -1.10
N TRP A 7 6.53 -3.69 -1.94
CA TRP A 7 7.53 -2.74 -1.47
C TRP A 7 6.89 -1.64 -0.62
N ILE A 8 5.78 -1.03 -1.07
CA ILE A 8 5.07 -0.01 -0.29
C ILE A 8 4.51 -0.56 1.02
N VAL A 9 3.89 -1.75 0.99
CA VAL A 9 3.35 -2.39 2.20
C VAL A 9 4.46 -2.72 3.19
N ARG A 10 5.62 -3.16 2.71
CA ARG A 10 6.79 -3.48 3.55
C ARG A 10 7.49 -2.23 4.09
N SER A 11 7.66 -1.20 3.28
CA SER A 11 8.43 -0.01 3.62
C SER A 11 7.60 1.05 4.35
N GLY A 12 6.27 1.05 4.20
CA GLY A 12 5.37 2.04 4.79
C GLY A 12 5.52 3.46 4.22
N THR A 13 6.30 3.61 3.14
CA THR A 13 6.60 4.89 2.52
C THR A 13 5.42 5.41 1.71
N GLN A 14 5.42 6.72 1.44
CA GLN A 14 4.45 7.34 0.54
C GLN A 14 4.53 6.73 -0.86
N TRP A 15 3.39 6.56 -1.53
CA TRP A 15 3.32 6.03 -2.90
C TRP A 15 4.21 6.77 -3.91
N ARG A 16 4.41 8.07 -3.71
CA ARG A 16 5.25 8.92 -4.57
C ARG A 16 6.74 8.58 -4.50
N GLU A 17 7.16 7.93 -3.42
CA GLU A 17 8.55 7.49 -3.20
C GLU A 17 8.81 6.09 -3.75
N LEU A 18 7.85 5.50 -4.48
CA LEU A 18 8.05 4.21 -5.12
C LEU A 18 9.22 4.30 -6.12
N PRO A 19 10.25 3.44 -5.99
CA PRO A 19 11.36 3.43 -6.94
C PRO A 19 10.87 3.18 -8.37
N GLU A 20 11.41 3.92 -9.33
CA GLU A 20 11.02 3.83 -10.75
C GLU A 20 11.19 2.41 -11.33
N ALA A 21 12.10 1.61 -10.75
CA ALA A 21 12.30 0.19 -11.06
C ALA A 21 11.01 -0.65 -10.91
N TYR A 22 10.04 -0.23 -10.10
CA TYR A 22 8.75 -0.92 -9.93
C TYR A 22 7.65 -0.43 -10.88
N GLY A 23 7.96 0.58 -11.71
CA GLY A 23 7.06 1.24 -12.64
C GLY A 23 6.32 2.45 -12.02
N PRO A 24 5.41 3.07 -12.78
CA PRO A 24 4.74 4.29 -12.35
C PRO A 24 3.83 4.04 -11.13
N TRP A 25 4.08 4.77 -10.05
CA TRP A 25 3.37 4.61 -8.78
C TRP A 25 1.85 4.77 -8.91
N GLN A 26 1.36 5.59 -9.84
CA GLN A 26 -0.08 5.78 -10.08
C GLN A 26 -0.75 4.48 -10.52
N SER A 27 -0.08 3.69 -11.37
CA SER A 27 -0.61 2.41 -11.84
C SER A 27 -0.65 1.39 -10.71
N VAL A 28 0.40 1.37 -9.88
CA VAL A 28 0.49 0.51 -8.71
C VAL A 28 -0.61 0.86 -7.70
N TYR A 29 -0.79 2.14 -7.41
CA TYR A 29 -1.85 2.64 -6.53
C TYR A 29 -3.25 2.36 -7.08
N ALA A 30 -3.51 2.58 -8.38
CA ALA A 30 -4.81 2.31 -8.98
C ALA A 30 -5.23 0.85 -8.85
N ARG A 31 -4.28 -0.08 -8.99
CA ARG A 31 -4.54 -1.51 -8.75
C ARG A 31 -4.73 -1.83 -7.29
N PHE A 32 -3.93 -1.25 -6.40
CA PHE A 32 -4.10 -1.39 -4.97
C PHE A 32 -5.50 -0.93 -4.54
N ALA A 33 -5.93 0.25 -4.99
CA ALA A 33 -7.26 0.79 -4.73
C ALA A 33 -8.37 -0.15 -5.25
N LYS A 34 -8.23 -0.65 -6.48
CA LYS A 34 -9.17 -1.63 -7.03
C LYS A 34 -9.29 -2.89 -6.15
N TRP A 35 -8.16 -3.44 -5.73
CA TRP A 35 -8.12 -4.66 -4.90
C TRP A 35 -8.59 -4.44 -3.46
N ARG A 36 -8.44 -3.21 -2.95
CA ARG A 36 -9.03 -2.80 -1.69
C ARG A 36 -10.55 -2.76 -1.83
N ASP A 37 -11.05 -2.14 -2.89
CA ASP A 37 -12.48 -1.90 -3.09
C ASP A 37 -13.25 -3.18 -3.46
N ASP A 38 -12.61 -4.13 -4.15
CA ASP A 38 -13.22 -5.42 -4.53
C ASP A 38 -13.00 -6.54 -3.50
N GLY A 39 -12.32 -6.26 -2.38
CA GLY A 39 -12.05 -7.24 -1.31
C GLY A 39 -10.98 -8.29 -1.64
N THR A 40 -10.27 -8.15 -2.77
CA THR A 40 -9.14 -9.03 -3.12
C THR A 40 -8.04 -8.94 -2.09
N LEU A 41 -7.72 -7.73 -1.58
CA LEU A 41 -6.72 -7.57 -0.54
C LEU A 41 -7.09 -8.36 0.72
N GLU A 42 -8.34 -8.25 1.19
CA GLU A 42 -8.81 -9.01 2.36
C GLU A 42 -8.70 -10.51 2.13
N THR A 43 -9.07 -10.99 0.94
CA THR A 43 -8.97 -12.40 0.59
C THR A 43 -7.52 -12.90 0.60
N ILE A 44 -6.59 -12.09 0.08
CA ILE A 44 -5.15 -12.38 0.10
C ILE A 44 -4.64 -12.39 1.54
N PHE A 45 -4.96 -11.37 2.35
CA PHE A 45 -4.56 -11.32 3.76
C PHE A 45 -5.09 -12.53 4.53
N ARG A 46 -6.36 -12.88 4.35
CA ARG A 46 -6.95 -14.05 5.02
C ARG A 46 -6.28 -15.36 4.60
N ALA A 47 -5.94 -15.53 3.33
CA ALA A 47 -5.22 -16.69 2.84
C ALA A 47 -3.78 -16.76 3.40
N LEU A 48 -3.09 -15.61 3.46
CA LEU A 48 -1.74 -15.53 4.01
C LEU A 48 -1.72 -15.72 5.53
N THR A 49 -2.73 -15.24 6.27
CA THR A 49 -2.85 -15.45 7.72
C THR A 49 -3.22 -16.90 8.07
N ALA A 50 -3.91 -17.61 7.17
CA ALA A 50 -4.20 -19.02 7.36
C ALA A 50 -2.97 -19.93 7.19
N ASP A 51 -1.99 -19.49 6.40
CA ASP A 51 -0.72 -20.22 6.14
C ASP A 51 0.43 -19.70 7.03
N ALA A 52 0.32 -18.48 7.55
CA ALA A 52 1.24 -17.90 8.51
C ALA A 52 1.00 -18.50 9.91
N ASP A 53 1.42 -19.74 10.10
CA ASP A 53 1.72 -20.30 11.43
C ASP A 53 2.66 -19.33 12.17
N MET A 54 2.08 -18.45 12.98
CA MET A 54 2.60 -17.80 14.19
C MET A 54 4.04 -17.25 14.23
N GLU A 55 4.76 -17.15 13.10
CA GLU A 55 6.11 -16.58 12.98
C GLU A 55 6.04 -15.17 12.38
N ASN A 56 5.01 -14.87 11.59
CA ASN A 56 4.83 -13.58 10.91
C ASN A 56 4.05 -12.54 11.75
N LEU A 57 3.56 -12.94 12.94
CA LEU A 57 3.01 -12.02 13.95
C LEU A 57 4.04 -11.01 14.48
N SER A 58 5.32 -11.14 14.11
CA SER A 58 6.37 -10.14 14.40
C SER A 58 6.55 -9.06 13.32
N LEU A 59 5.65 -8.97 12.33
CA LEU A 59 5.53 -7.78 11.46
C LEU A 59 4.74 -6.63 12.15
N ASP A 60 4.17 -6.89 13.34
CA ASP A 60 3.34 -5.99 14.16
C ASP A 60 4.13 -4.99 15.04
N SER A 61 5.20 -4.38 14.53
CA SER A 61 5.77 -3.18 15.19
C SER A 61 5.97 -1.98 14.29
N THR A 62 5.66 -2.11 13.00
CA THR A 62 5.53 -0.94 12.12
C THR A 62 4.07 -0.80 11.75
N CYS A 63 3.24 -0.50 12.75
CA CYS A 63 1.99 0.23 12.53
C CYS A 63 2.33 1.38 11.59
N ILE A 64 1.95 1.26 10.31
CA ILE A 64 2.03 2.35 9.35
C ILE A 64 1.18 3.46 9.95
N LYS A 65 1.84 4.45 10.57
CA LYS A 65 1.18 5.70 10.89
C LYS A 65 0.70 6.24 9.56
N VAL A 66 -0.62 6.18 9.34
CA VAL A 66 -1.27 6.94 8.28
C VAL A 66 -0.94 8.40 8.58
N HIS A 67 0.07 8.90 7.88
CA HIS A 67 0.38 10.32 7.92
C HIS A 67 -0.70 11.00 7.10
N GLU A 68 -1.75 11.46 7.78
CA GLU A 68 -2.65 12.49 7.26
C GLU A 68 -1.82 13.76 7.10
N SER A 69 -1.09 13.87 5.99
CA SER A 69 -0.64 15.17 5.50
C SER A 69 -1.76 15.74 4.66
N ALA A 70 -2.74 16.34 5.35
CA ALA A 70 -3.59 17.35 4.77
C ALA A 70 -2.71 18.57 4.45
N ASN A 71 -2.33 18.76 3.18
CA ASN A 71 -1.90 20.06 2.71
C ASN A 71 -2.89 20.55 1.66
N GLY A 72 -3.86 21.33 2.13
CA GLY A 72 -4.74 22.12 1.29
C GLY A 72 -4.02 23.30 0.63
N GLY A 73 -4.65 23.86 -0.40
CA GLY A 73 -4.28 25.11 -1.06
C GLY A 73 -3.63 24.88 -2.43
N GLY A 74 -4.18 25.34 -3.55
CA GLY A 74 -5.35 26.17 -3.79
C GLY A 74 -5.73 26.12 -5.27
N LYS A 75 -7.00 26.46 -5.53
CA LYS A 75 -7.59 26.71 -6.86
C LYS A 75 -6.73 27.73 -7.63
N ASN A 76 -6.61 27.57 -8.94
CA ASN A 76 -6.87 28.64 -9.89
C ASN A 76 -7.33 28.06 -11.23
N GLY A 77 -8.57 28.36 -11.56
CA GLY A 77 -9.06 28.37 -12.94
C GLY A 77 -8.80 29.74 -13.56
N GLY A 78 -8.76 29.79 -14.89
CA GLY A 78 -8.53 30.97 -15.70
C GLY A 78 -7.53 30.68 -16.80
#